data_AF-A0A0Q5CIW1-F1
#
_entry.id   AF-A0A0Q5CIW1-F1
#
_cell.length_a   1.000
_cell.length_b   1.000
_cell.length_c   1.000
_cell.angle_alpha   90.00
_cell.angle_beta   90.00
_cell.angle_gamma   90.00
#
_symmetry.space_group_name_H-M   'P 1'
#
loop_
_entity.id
_entity.type
_entity.pdbx_description
1 polymer ?
#
loop_
_entity_poly.entity_id
_entity_poly.type
_entity_poly.pdbx_seq_one_letter_code
_entity_poly.pdbx_strand_id
1 'polypeptide(L)'
;MTDRTAPDLARSDMLQRPPHGAATRATTKPLIVTPTFVSRSDDSPLERRPRDPGSNVGRDGRAVMRPDRHPEAVALEPDPNLAFEHWDAYWRKVHGPKFAYAEPGTQNDRVLRYDQVHRVASGPSSGFRPPYRAMVEAEGRLVSDPAARVPAYQRPSFDGFAYIAYAETDDIAAVLGQEQYAARIVADERTAFRMVTRAVAREYILIPSARHRDPVSLVKIHRRRAHLSRTAFQEAWLGAQADLVCAQEATTQYVRRYSQLHPFGSTQADPEGSKIDGISVLSFDSLNDVEDYLVTPDHAVIEAAENALADPETSEFWTAINYSVINRLMPELATDR
;
A
#
# COMPACT_ATOMS: atom_id res chain seq x y z
N MET A 1 6.31 45.20 8.79
CA MET A 1 5.71 43.85 8.94
C MET A 1 5.55 43.29 7.54
N THR A 2 6.45 42.41 7.13
CA THR A 2 6.40 41.78 5.80
C THR A 2 5.20 40.84 5.75
N ASP A 3 4.25 41.21 4.90
CA ASP A 3 3.17 40.37 4.40
C ASP A 3 3.78 39.05 3.91
N ARG A 4 3.64 37.98 4.72
CA ARG A 4 3.98 36.63 4.28
C ARG A 4 2.81 36.21 3.39
N THR A 5 2.96 36.45 2.09
CA THR A 5 2.05 35.92 1.08
C THR A 5 1.87 34.43 1.32
N ALA A 6 0.61 34.00 1.49
CA ALA A 6 0.29 32.59 1.63
C ALA A 6 0.88 31.81 0.44
N PRO A 7 1.31 30.55 0.63
CA PRO A 7 1.87 29.75 -0.45
C PRO A 7 0.85 29.59 -1.59
N ASP A 8 1.30 29.67 -2.84
CA ASP A 8 0.46 29.38 -4.00
C ASP A 8 0.15 27.88 -4.05
N LEU A 9 -1.12 27.55 -3.86
CA LEU A 9 -1.63 26.18 -3.91
C LEU A 9 -2.25 25.84 -5.26
N ALA A 10 -2.14 26.72 -6.26
CA ALA A 10 -2.63 26.43 -7.61
C ALA A 10 -2.03 25.10 -8.10
N ARG A 11 -2.91 24.19 -8.54
CA ARG A 11 -2.56 22.85 -9.06
C ARG A 11 -1.96 21.89 -8.02
N SER A 12 -1.97 22.24 -6.73
CA SER A 12 -1.55 21.33 -5.66
C SER A 12 -2.59 20.25 -5.38
N ASP A 13 -2.13 19.02 -5.11
CA ASP A 13 -2.96 17.92 -4.58
C ASP A 13 -3.57 18.26 -3.22
N MET A 14 -2.99 19.21 -2.47
CA MET A 14 -3.55 19.67 -1.20
C MET A 14 -4.98 20.18 -1.34
N LEU A 15 -5.35 20.74 -2.50
CA LEU A 15 -6.71 21.19 -2.78
C LEU A 15 -7.75 20.04 -2.84
N GLN A 16 -7.31 18.78 -2.87
CA GLN A 16 -8.16 17.60 -2.96
C GLN A 16 -8.43 16.93 -1.60
N ARG A 17 -8.08 17.60 -0.50
CA ARG A 17 -8.29 17.09 0.86
C ARG A 17 -8.44 18.20 1.91
N PRO A 18 -9.18 17.97 3.00
CA PRO A 18 -9.26 18.91 4.11
C PRO A 18 -7.86 19.29 4.67
N PRO A 19 -7.67 20.53 5.14
CA PRO A 19 -8.68 21.60 5.22
C PRO A 19 -8.83 22.43 3.93
N HIS A 20 -8.08 22.15 2.86
CA HIS A 20 -8.08 23.00 1.66
C HIS A 20 -9.14 22.59 0.63
N GLY A 21 -9.46 21.30 0.55
CA GLY A 21 -10.51 20.75 -0.30
C GLY A 21 -11.83 20.54 0.44
N ALA A 22 -12.92 20.51 -0.32
CA ALA A 22 -14.23 20.16 0.19
C ALA A 22 -14.31 18.67 0.57
N ALA A 23 -15.06 18.37 1.63
CA ALA A 23 -15.42 17.02 2.00
C ALA A 23 -16.91 16.79 1.82
N THR A 24 -17.28 15.58 1.44
CA THR A 24 -18.62 15.02 1.43
C THR A 24 -18.76 14.03 2.59
N ARG A 25 -20.01 13.79 2.97
CA ARG A 25 -20.33 12.88 4.08
C ARG A 25 -20.14 11.43 3.63
N ALA A 26 -19.38 10.64 4.40
CA ALA A 26 -19.26 9.21 4.18
C ALA A 26 -20.56 8.46 4.50
N THR A 27 -20.63 7.20 4.08
CA THR A 27 -21.74 6.28 4.39
C THR A 27 -21.22 5.05 5.12
N THR A 28 -22.11 4.23 5.67
CA THR A 28 -21.78 2.93 6.26
C THR A 28 -21.74 1.81 5.22
N LYS A 29 -21.97 2.10 3.94
CA LYS A 29 -21.85 1.09 2.87
C LYS A 29 -20.37 0.83 2.57
N PRO A 30 -19.99 -0.42 2.20
CA PRO A 30 -18.65 -0.70 1.71
C PRO A 30 -18.32 0.17 0.50
N LEU A 31 -17.13 0.76 0.48
CA LEU A 31 -16.62 1.46 -0.71
C LEU A 31 -16.10 0.45 -1.72
N ILE A 32 -16.08 0.84 -3.00
CA ILE A 32 -15.36 0.10 -4.03
C ILE A 32 -13.96 0.69 -4.13
N VAL A 33 -12.94 -0.18 -4.06
CA VAL A 33 -11.55 0.25 -4.00
C VAL A 33 -10.68 -0.52 -5.00
N THR A 34 -9.65 0.13 -5.50
CA THR A 34 -8.59 -0.51 -6.29
C THR A 34 -7.30 -0.58 -5.46
N PRO A 35 -7.07 -1.67 -4.71
CA PRO A 35 -5.82 -1.88 -3.98
C PRO A 35 -4.71 -2.26 -4.98
N THR A 36 -4.00 -1.24 -5.43
CA THR A 36 -3.01 -1.34 -6.49
C THR A 36 -1.63 -1.49 -5.87
N PHE A 37 -1.18 -2.72 -5.63
CA PHE A 37 0.17 -2.97 -5.18
C PHE A 37 1.17 -2.66 -6.28
N VAL A 38 2.26 -2.00 -5.91
CA VAL A 38 3.29 -1.55 -6.84
C VAL A 38 4.64 -2.05 -6.41
N SER A 39 5.48 -2.33 -7.40
CA SER A 39 6.91 -2.55 -7.19
C SER A 39 7.69 -1.54 -8.02
N ARG A 40 8.76 -0.99 -7.44
CA ARG A 40 9.55 0.04 -8.06
C ARG A 40 10.22 -0.45 -9.33
N SER A 41 10.38 0.44 -10.30
CA SER A 41 11.31 0.23 -11.38
C SER A 41 12.73 0.09 -10.81
N ASP A 42 13.38 -1.05 -11.04
CA ASP A 42 14.74 -1.35 -10.57
C ASP A 42 15.43 -2.36 -11.51
N ASP A 43 16.66 -2.71 -11.15
CA ASP A 43 17.53 -3.64 -11.86
C ASP A 43 17.33 -5.11 -11.45
N SER A 44 16.30 -5.46 -10.66
CA SER A 44 16.15 -6.85 -10.22
C SER A 44 15.79 -7.77 -11.41
N PRO A 45 16.43 -8.96 -11.53
CA PRO A 45 16.17 -9.89 -12.63
C PRO A 45 14.76 -10.48 -12.56
N LEU A 46 14.24 -10.92 -13.72
CA LEU A 46 12.85 -11.41 -13.86
C LEU A 46 12.56 -12.66 -13.03
N GLU A 47 13.56 -13.52 -12.84
CA GLU A 47 13.45 -14.75 -12.06
C GLU A 47 13.29 -14.46 -10.55
N ARG A 48 13.67 -13.25 -10.11
CA ARG A 48 13.54 -12.81 -8.71
C ARG A 48 12.31 -11.95 -8.47
N ARG A 49 11.95 -11.08 -9.41
CA ARG A 49 10.79 -10.19 -9.28
C ARG A 49 9.98 -10.17 -10.59
N PRO A 50 8.65 -10.35 -10.54
CA PRO A 50 7.81 -10.17 -11.71
C PRO A 50 7.96 -8.78 -12.34
N ARG A 51 7.62 -8.68 -13.63
CA ARG A 51 7.58 -7.42 -14.37
C ARG A 51 6.44 -7.46 -15.37
N ASP A 52 5.68 -6.38 -15.42
CA ASP A 52 4.60 -6.23 -16.39
C ASP A 52 5.16 -6.03 -17.81
N PRO A 53 4.45 -6.54 -18.84
CA PRO A 53 4.81 -6.26 -20.22
C PRO A 53 4.85 -4.76 -20.52
N GLY A 54 5.99 -4.29 -21.05
CA GLY A 54 6.17 -2.88 -21.41
C GLY A 54 6.52 -1.94 -20.24
N SER A 55 6.66 -2.45 -19.02
CA SER A 55 7.10 -1.69 -17.85
C SER A 55 8.62 -1.72 -17.67
N ASN A 56 9.13 -0.85 -16.80
CA ASN A 56 10.56 -0.60 -16.60
C ASN A 56 11.23 -0.16 -17.91
N VAL A 57 10.85 1.05 -18.37
CA VAL A 57 11.27 1.61 -19.66
C VAL A 57 12.53 2.46 -19.57
N GLY A 58 13.19 2.63 -20.71
CA GLY A 58 14.29 3.57 -20.91
C GLY A 58 13.80 4.94 -21.36
N ARG A 59 14.75 5.88 -21.53
CA ARG A 59 14.45 7.29 -21.89
C ARG A 59 13.81 7.44 -23.26
N ASP A 60 13.90 6.42 -24.11
CA ASP A 60 13.22 6.32 -25.40
C ASP A 60 11.78 5.78 -25.29
N GLY A 61 11.30 5.50 -24.07
CA GLY A 61 9.98 4.96 -23.77
C GLY A 61 9.83 3.47 -24.05
N ARG A 62 10.91 2.76 -24.41
CA ARG A 62 10.88 1.31 -24.68
C ARG A 62 11.28 0.52 -23.44
N ALA A 63 10.71 -0.67 -23.27
CA ALA A 63 11.07 -1.55 -22.16
C ALA A 63 12.56 -1.89 -22.18
N VAL A 64 13.24 -1.75 -21.05
CA VAL A 64 14.65 -2.12 -20.91
C VAL A 64 14.77 -3.64 -20.89
N MET A 65 15.57 -4.20 -21.81
CA MET A 65 15.82 -5.63 -21.84
C MET A 65 16.95 -5.98 -20.85
N ARG A 66 16.67 -6.88 -19.88
CA ARG A 66 17.63 -7.29 -18.82
C ARG A 66 18.20 -6.10 -18.02
N PRO A 67 17.37 -5.41 -17.24
CA PRO A 67 17.80 -4.25 -16.46
C PRO A 67 18.87 -4.61 -15.40
N ASP A 68 18.98 -5.89 -15.02
CA ASP A 68 20.05 -6.45 -14.18
C ASP A 68 21.46 -6.37 -14.80
N ARG A 69 21.53 -6.26 -16.14
CA ARG A 69 22.79 -6.13 -16.88
C ARG A 69 23.02 -4.74 -17.45
N HIS A 70 21.94 -3.96 -17.55
CA HIS A 70 21.93 -2.63 -18.14
C HIS A 70 21.15 -1.65 -17.24
N PRO A 71 21.53 -1.49 -15.96
CA PRO A 71 20.84 -0.57 -15.06
C PRO A 71 20.88 0.87 -15.58
N GLU A 72 21.93 1.25 -16.32
CA GLU A 72 22.08 2.56 -16.96
C GLU A 72 20.98 2.92 -17.96
N ALA A 73 20.27 1.91 -18.47
CA ALA A 73 19.19 2.10 -19.43
C ALA A 73 17.85 2.43 -18.76
N VAL A 74 17.69 2.22 -17.45
CA VAL A 74 16.44 2.52 -16.72
C VAL A 74 16.19 4.01 -16.67
N ALA A 75 15.00 4.45 -17.11
CA ALA A 75 14.69 5.88 -17.24
C ALA A 75 14.59 6.62 -15.90
N LEU A 76 13.96 5.98 -14.92
CA LEU A 76 13.64 6.61 -13.63
C LEU A 76 14.92 6.92 -12.86
N GLU A 77 15.68 5.88 -12.51
CA GLU A 77 16.92 6.01 -11.77
C GLU A 77 17.89 4.88 -12.17
N PRO A 78 18.94 5.20 -12.94
CA PRO A 78 19.94 4.21 -13.35
C PRO A 78 20.94 3.82 -12.26
N ASP A 79 21.11 4.60 -11.19
CA ASP A 79 21.99 4.24 -10.06
C ASP A 79 21.25 3.36 -9.05
N PRO A 80 21.62 2.07 -8.88
CA PRO A 80 20.96 1.20 -7.91
C PRO A 80 21.04 1.69 -6.46
N ASN A 81 22.02 2.55 -6.13
CA ASN A 81 22.16 3.14 -4.80
C ASN A 81 21.15 4.27 -4.53
N LEU A 82 20.51 4.80 -5.56
CA LEU A 82 19.51 5.88 -5.47
C LEU A 82 18.09 5.43 -5.88
N ALA A 83 17.99 4.25 -6.50
CA ALA A 83 16.76 3.80 -7.14
C ALA A 83 15.55 3.75 -6.19
N PHE A 84 15.75 3.44 -4.91
CA PHE A 84 14.65 3.41 -3.95
C PHE A 84 14.15 4.80 -3.58
N GLU A 85 15.07 5.68 -3.22
CA GLU A 85 14.81 7.05 -2.77
C GLU A 85 14.20 7.88 -3.90
N HIS A 86 14.74 7.74 -5.12
CA HIS A 86 14.21 8.44 -6.28
C HIS A 86 12.83 7.91 -6.65
N TRP A 87 12.61 6.58 -6.62
CA TRP A 87 11.28 6.02 -6.83
C TRP A 87 10.25 6.53 -5.82
N ASP A 88 10.59 6.51 -4.53
CA ASP A 88 9.72 6.99 -3.44
C ASP A 88 9.34 8.47 -3.66
N ALA A 89 10.35 9.31 -3.91
CA ALA A 89 10.15 10.72 -4.17
C ALA A 89 9.34 10.97 -5.45
N TYR A 90 9.61 10.23 -6.53
CA TYR A 90 8.91 10.36 -7.80
C TYR A 90 7.45 9.96 -7.66
N TRP A 91 7.18 8.82 -7.01
CA TRP A 91 5.83 8.34 -6.82
C TRP A 91 5.00 9.35 -6.03
N ARG A 92 5.55 9.90 -4.95
CA ARG A 92 4.84 10.88 -4.12
C ARG A 92 4.70 12.25 -4.76
N LYS A 93 5.78 12.77 -5.36
CA LYS A 93 5.88 14.19 -5.75
C LYS A 93 5.54 14.44 -7.22
N VAL A 94 5.57 13.42 -8.07
CA VAL A 94 5.35 13.56 -9.52
C VAL A 94 4.17 12.71 -9.99
N HIS A 95 4.16 11.41 -9.68
CA HIS A 95 3.12 10.51 -10.17
C HIS A 95 1.77 10.73 -9.47
N GLY A 96 1.77 10.69 -8.13
CA GLY A 96 0.55 10.82 -7.31
C GLY A 96 -0.31 12.04 -7.61
N PRO A 97 0.29 13.25 -7.68
CA PRO A 97 -0.46 14.48 -7.97
C PRO A 97 -1.24 14.44 -9.30
N LYS A 98 -0.86 13.58 -10.26
CA LYS A 98 -1.58 13.46 -11.54
C LYS A 98 -3.01 12.95 -11.36
N PHE A 99 -3.27 12.10 -10.36
CA PHE A 99 -4.65 11.67 -10.02
C PHE A 99 -5.48 12.80 -9.41
N ALA A 100 -4.84 13.71 -8.69
CA ALA A 100 -5.48 14.86 -8.05
C ALA A 100 -5.68 16.05 -9.02
N TYR A 101 -4.91 16.11 -10.10
CA TYR A 101 -4.97 17.21 -11.05
C TYR A 101 -6.15 17.04 -12.02
N ALA A 102 -7.16 17.90 -11.90
CA ALA A 102 -8.29 17.93 -12.81
C ALA A 102 -7.97 18.80 -14.03
N GLU A 103 -7.82 18.17 -15.19
CA GLU A 103 -7.75 18.86 -16.47
C GLU A 103 -9.15 19.05 -17.09
N PRO A 104 -9.30 20.02 -18.02
CA PRO A 104 -10.54 20.15 -18.78
C PRO A 104 -10.99 18.82 -19.40
N GLY A 105 -12.20 18.39 -19.08
CA GLY A 105 -12.80 17.16 -19.61
C GLY A 105 -12.47 15.88 -18.82
N THR A 106 -11.74 15.96 -17.70
CA THR A 106 -11.47 14.79 -16.85
C THR A 106 -12.53 14.59 -15.76
N GLN A 107 -12.76 13.33 -15.37
CA GLN A 107 -13.73 12.92 -14.33
C GLN A 107 -13.07 12.48 -13.02
N ASN A 108 -12.00 13.18 -12.61
CA ASN A 108 -11.23 12.84 -11.41
C ASN A 108 -12.00 13.13 -10.10
N ASP A 109 -13.15 13.79 -10.18
CA ASP A 109 -14.09 14.01 -9.08
C ASP A 109 -14.71 12.71 -8.54
N ARG A 110 -14.67 11.63 -9.35
CA ARG A 110 -15.12 10.27 -8.95
C ARG A 110 -14.17 9.54 -8.01
N VAL A 111 -12.91 9.97 -7.93
CA VAL A 111 -11.94 9.41 -6.96
C VAL A 111 -12.22 10.00 -5.57
N LEU A 112 -12.94 9.28 -4.72
CA LEU A 112 -13.33 9.79 -3.41
C LEU A 112 -12.15 9.85 -2.43
N ARG A 113 -11.22 8.91 -2.56
CA ARG A 113 -10.02 8.82 -1.74
C ARG A 113 -8.87 8.25 -2.55
N TYR A 114 -7.67 8.76 -2.31
CA TYR A 114 -6.44 8.21 -2.83
C TYR A 114 -5.36 8.35 -1.77
N ASP A 115 -4.95 7.23 -1.18
CA ASP A 115 -3.78 7.14 -0.33
C ASP A 115 -2.65 6.44 -1.08
N GLN A 116 -1.45 7.01 -1.00
CA GLN A 116 -0.24 6.31 -1.37
C GLN A 116 0.38 5.74 -0.11
N VAL A 117 0.58 4.43 -0.10
CA VAL A 117 1.12 3.71 1.04
C VAL A 117 2.50 3.17 0.67
N HIS A 118 3.53 3.87 1.17
CA HIS A 118 4.94 3.67 0.80
C HIS A 118 5.63 2.77 1.83
N ARG A 119 6.07 1.58 1.41
CA ARG A 119 6.74 0.64 2.31
C ARG A 119 8.02 1.25 2.89
N VAL A 120 8.18 1.17 4.20
CA VAL A 120 9.41 1.61 4.89
C VAL A 120 10.33 0.41 5.10
N ALA A 121 11.58 0.52 4.63
CA ALA A 121 12.54 -0.58 4.70
C ALA A 121 12.93 -0.98 6.14
N SER A 122 12.94 -0.01 7.06
CA SER A 122 13.31 -0.19 8.47
C SER A 122 12.16 -0.63 9.36
N GLY A 123 10.92 -0.63 8.88
CA GLY A 123 9.78 -1.01 9.70
C GLY A 123 9.52 -2.52 9.68
N PRO A 124 8.71 -3.03 10.62
CA PRO A 124 8.37 -4.44 10.70
C PRO A 124 7.90 -5.05 9.38
N SER A 125 8.36 -6.26 9.09
CA SER A 125 7.84 -7.05 7.96
C SER A 125 7.87 -8.55 8.29
N SER A 126 7.09 -9.33 7.54
CA SER A 126 7.08 -10.79 7.67
C SER A 126 8.48 -11.43 7.55
N GLY A 127 9.39 -10.84 6.77
CA GLY A 127 10.77 -11.33 6.62
C GLY A 127 11.74 -10.91 7.74
N PHE A 128 11.38 -9.91 8.55
CA PHE A 128 12.16 -9.49 9.72
C PHE A 128 11.25 -8.84 10.76
N ARG A 129 10.83 -9.63 11.74
CA ARG A 129 9.78 -9.29 12.71
C ARG A 129 10.39 -8.85 14.04
N PRO A 130 9.74 -7.95 14.80
CA PRO A 130 10.09 -7.71 16.20
C PRO A 130 9.82 -8.95 17.07
N PRO A 131 10.45 -9.08 18.26
CA PRO A 131 11.37 -8.10 18.85
C PRO A 131 12.77 -8.16 18.24
N TYR A 132 13.34 -6.99 17.96
CA TYR A 132 14.73 -6.88 17.50
C TYR A 132 15.69 -7.09 18.66
N ARG A 133 16.79 -7.80 18.41
CA ARG A 133 17.77 -8.15 19.43
C ARG A 133 19.16 -7.64 19.04
N ALA A 134 19.91 -7.17 20.04
CA ALA A 134 21.32 -6.87 19.84
C ALA A 134 22.07 -8.15 19.44
N MET A 135 22.97 -8.03 18.47
CA MET A 135 23.88 -9.12 18.11
C MET A 135 24.94 -9.26 19.20
N VAL A 136 24.80 -10.29 20.04
CA VAL A 136 25.69 -10.55 21.18
C VAL A 136 26.36 -11.92 21.07
N GLU A 137 27.56 -12.03 21.62
CA GLU A 137 28.30 -13.27 21.85
C GLU A 137 27.72 -14.02 23.07
N ALA A 138 28.20 -15.24 23.34
CA ALA A 138 27.67 -16.10 24.40
C ALA A 138 27.78 -15.46 25.80
N GLU A 139 28.79 -14.62 26.00
CA GLU A 139 29.06 -13.88 27.23
C GLU A 139 28.20 -12.61 27.38
N GLY A 140 27.28 -12.35 26.43
CA GLY A 140 26.36 -11.20 26.47
C GLY A 140 26.99 -9.87 26.01
N ARG A 141 28.19 -9.90 25.42
CA ARG A 141 28.84 -8.72 24.83
C ARG A 141 28.46 -8.56 23.36
N LEU A 142 28.49 -7.33 22.84
CA LEU A 142 28.31 -7.10 21.40
C LEU A 142 29.38 -7.86 20.60
N VAL A 143 28.97 -8.37 19.43
CA VAL A 143 29.86 -9.07 18.51
C VAL A 143 31.04 -8.20 18.09
N SER A 144 32.24 -8.78 18.10
CA SER A 144 33.47 -8.10 17.71
C SER A 144 33.66 -7.99 16.18
N ASP A 145 32.90 -8.76 15.41
CA ASP A 145 32.98 -8.90 13.95
C ASP A 145 31.64 -8.59 13.23
N PRO A 146 31.02 -7.40 13.44
CA PRO A 146 29.69 -7.10 12.90
C PRO A 146 29.60 -7.25 11.38
N ALA A 147 30.68 -6.96 10.64
CA ALA A 147 30.73 -7.09 9.18
C ALA A 147 30.51 -8.54 8.70
N ALA A 148 30.90 -9.55 9.48
CA ALA A 148 30.73 -10.96 9.15
C ALA A 148 29.33 -11.50 9.51
N ARG A 149 28.52 -10.72 10.23
CA ARG A 149 27.24 -11.15 10.81
C ARG A 149 26.02 -10.38 10.31
N VAL A 150 26.19 -9.53 9.30
CA VAL A 150 25.08 -8.79 8.70
C VAL A 150 24.07 -9.78 8.12
N PRO A 151 22.81 -9.82 8.60
CA PRO A 151 21.82 -10.73 8.06
C PRO A 151 21.46 -10.34 6.62
N ALA A 152 21.12 -11.34 5.80
CA ALA A 152 20.63 -11.09 4.46
C ALA A 152 19.30 -10.32 4.51
N TYR A 153 19.18 -9.27 3.70
CA TYR A 153 17.95 -8.50 3.62
C TYR A 153 16.86 -9.27 2.87
N GLN A 154 15.68 -9.40 3.51
CA GLN A 154 14.49 -10.00 2.90
C GLN A 154 13.52 -8.89 2.50
N ARG A 155 13.42 -8.63 1.20
CA ARG A 155 12.52 -7.62 0.65
C ARG A 155 11.13 -8.22 0.39
N PRO A 156 10.04 -7.63 0.90
CA PRO A 156 8.67 -7.94 0.51
C PRO A 156 8.44 -7.90 -1.01
N SER A 157 7.38 -8.57 -1.48
CA SER A 157 7.08 -8.65 -2.91
C SER A 157 6.78 -7.28 -3.51
N PHE A 158 6.22 -6.37 -2.71
CA PHE A 158 5.78 -5.04 -3.13
C PHE A 158 6.51 -3.94 -2.37
N ASP A 159 6.69 -2.78 -3.02
CA ASP A 159 7.33 -1.59 -2.45
C ASP A 159 6.32 -0.55 -1.99
N GLY A 160 5.04 -0.75 -2.29
CA GLY A 160 3.95 0.05 -1.79
C GLY A 160 2.60 -0.41 -2.34
N PHE A 161 1.54 0.29 -1.97
CA PHE A 161 0.24 0.13 -2.62
C PHE A 161 -0.50 1.46 -2.74
N ALA A 162 -1.08 1.73 -3.91
CA ALA A 162 -2.02 2.81 -4.13
C ALA A 162 -3.42 2.33 -3.70
N TYR A 163 -4.05 3.10 -2.82
CA TYR A 163 -5.33 2.79 -2.23
C TYR A 163 -6.35 3.82 -2.71
N ILE A 164 -7.07 3.48 -3.78
CA ILE A 164 -8.00 4.41 -4.42
C ILE A 164 -9.43 3.93 -4.17
N ALA A 165 -10.29 4.83 -3.68
CA ALA A 165 -11.68 4.56 -3.35
C ALA A 165 -12.64 5.34 -4.25
N TYR A 166 -13.76 4.68 -4.55
CA TYR A 166 -14.84 5.12 -5.42
C TYR A 166 -16.18 4.83 -4.75
N ALA A 167 -17.26 5.50 -5.18
CA ALA A 167 -18.59 5.17 -4.68
C ALA A 167 -19.06 3.84 -5.26
N GLU A 168 -18.93 3.68 -6.58
CA GLU A 168 -19.44 2.53 -7.31
C GLU A 168 -18.40 1.92 -8.25
N THR A 169 -18.65 0.71 -8.75
CA THR A 169 -17.72 0.04 -9.68
C THR A 169 -17.61 0.78 -11.02
N ASP A 170 -18.71 1.35 -11.51
CA ASP A 170 -18.73 2.10 -12.77
C ASP A 170 -17.86 3.36 -12.73
N ASP A 171 -17.66 3.95 -11.55
CA ASP A 171 -16.77 5.10 -11.37
C ASP A 171 -15.30 4.72 -11.67
N ILE A 172 -14.90 3.46 -11.46
CA ILE A 172 -13.56 2.97 -11.85
C ILE A 172 -13.43 3.06 -13.37
N ALA A 173 -14.41 2.53 -14.12
CA ALA A 173 -14.37 2.57 -15.58
C ALA A 173 -14.40 4.01 -16.12
N ALA A 174 -15.19 4.89 -15.49
CA ALA A 174 -15.25 6.30 -15.84
C ALA A 174 -13.91 7.02 -15.64
N VAL A 175 -13.15 6.66 -14.60
CA VAL A 175 -11.83 7.27 -14.32
C VAL A 175 -10.73 6.65 -15.18
N LEU A 176 -10.63 5.32 -15.21
CA LEU A 176 -9.53 4.62 -15.87
C LEU A 176 -9.68 4.52 -17.39
N GLY A 177 -10.90 4.63 -17.91
CA GLY A 177 -11.20 4.56 -19.34
C GLY A 177 -10.91 5.83 -20.14
N GLN A 178 -10.46 6.89 -19.48
CA GLN A 178 -10.16 8.17 -20.14
C GLN A 178 -8.88 8.08 -20.97
N GLU A 179 -8.87 8.66 -22.17
CA GLU A 179 -7.67 8.69 -23.04
C GLU A 179 -6.49 9.36 -22.33
N GLN A 180 -6.76 10.41 -21.56
CA GLN A 180 -5.79 11.13 -20.74
C GLN A 180 -5.16 10.22 -19.66
N TYR A 181 -5.93 9.25 -19.12
CA TYR A 181 -5.42 8.29 -18.16
C TYR A 181 -4.38 7.37 -18.82
N ALA A 182 -4.70 6.79 -19.97
CA ALA A 182 -3.78 5.93 -20.72
C ALA A 182 -2.50 6.68 -21.15
N ALA A 183 -2.65 7.88 -21.69
CA ALA A 183 -1.53 8.66 -22.22
C ALA A 183 -0.53 9.12 -21.14
N ARG A 184 -0.94 9.21 -19.87
CA ARG A 184 -0.14 9.90 -18.85
C ARG A 184 0.00 9.18 -17.53
N ILE A 185 -1.02 8.46 -17.09
CA ILE A 185 -0.91 7.63 -15.89
C ILE A 185 -0.25 6.33 -16.27
N VAL A 186 -0.78 5.60 -17.25
CA VAL A 186 -0.21 4.30 -17.67
C VAL A 186 1.20 4.45 -18.25
N ALA A 187 1.43 5.48 -19.07
CA ALA A 187 2.77 5.76 -19.59
C ALA A 187 3.80 6.05 -18.47
N ASP A 188 3.36 6.76 -17.43
CA ASP A 188 4.19 7.08 -16.27
C ASP A 188 4.39 5.89 -15.33
N GLU A 189 3.36 5.07 -15.15
CA GLU A 189 3.44 3.82 -14.40
C GLU A 189 4.48 2.88 -15.02
N ARG A 190 4.56 2.79 -16.36
CA ARG A 190 5.60 2.01 -17.04
C ARG A 190 7.02 2.52 -16.79
N THR A 191 7.15 3.79 -16.41
CA THR A 191 8.43 4.42 -16.04
C THR A 191 8.75 4.22 -14.57
N ALA A 192 7.78 4.47 -13.69
CA ALA A 192 7.97 4.43 -12.24
C ALA A 192 7.92 3.02 -11.65
N PHE A 193 7.13 2.11 -12.22
CA PHE A 193 6.87 0.80 -11.67
C PHE A 193 7.31 -0.31 -12.61
N ARG A 194 7.86 -1.39 -12.05
CA ARG A 194 8.10 -2.62 -12.81
C ARG A 194 6.85 -3.49 -12.90
N MET A 195 5.99 -3.45 -11.89
CA MET A 195 4.73 -4.20 -11.84
C MET A 195 3.69 -3.47 -10.98
N VAL A 196 2.44 -3.55 -11.42
CA VAL A 196 1.27 -2.92 -10.82
C VAL A 196 0.09 -3.90 -10.80
N THR A 197 -0.42 -4.26 -9.62
CA THR A 197 -1.65 -5.08 -9.52
C THR A 197 -2.90 -4.22 -9.74
N ARG A 198 -4.01 -4.83 -10.18
CA ARG A 198 -5.21 -4.14 -10.66
C ARG A 198 -6.51 -4.72 -10.12
N ALA A 199 -6.43 -5.33 -8.94
CA ALA A 199 -7.57 -5.85 -8.23
C ALA A 199 -8.64 -4.77 -7.99
N VAL A 200 -9.90 -5.20 -7.97
CA VAL A 200 -11.05 -4.46 -7.48
C VAL A 200 -11.56 -5.17 -6.23
N ALA A 201 -11.76 -4.41 -5.16
CA ALA A 201 -12.14 -4.93 -3.86
C ALA A 201 -13.27 -4.12 -3.23
N ARG A 202 -14.01 -4.74 -2.31
CA ARG A 202 -14.86 -4.03 -1.36
C ARG A 202 -14.05 -3.67 -0.13
N GLU A 203 -14.19 -2.46 0.35
CA GLU A 203 -13.60 -2.02 1.61
C GLU A 203 -14.62 -2.09 2.74
N TYR A 204 -14.24 -2.77 3.81
CA TYR A 204 -14.94 -2.74 5.09
C TYR A 204 -14.08 -2.03 6.13
N ILE A 205 -14.52 -0.86 6.56
CA ILE A 205 -13.90 -0.09 7.63
C ILE A 205 -14.47 -0.60 8.95
N LEU A 206 -13.62 -1.21 9.77
CA LEU A 206 -14.01 -1.83 11.04
C LEU A 206 -13.69 -0.92 12.22
N ILE A 207 -12.56 -0.23 12.15
CA ILE A 207 -12.21 0.87 13.06
C ILE A 207 -12.02 2.11 12.18
N PRO A 208 -12.92 3.10 12.22
CA PRO A 208 -12.81 4.30 11.40
C PRO A 208 -11.74 5.24 11.94
N SER A 209 -10.99 5.88 11.05
CA SER A 209 -10.07 6.95 11.43
C SER A 209 -10.82 8.21 11.80
N ALA A 210 -10.41 8.84 12.90
CA ALA A 210 -10.96 10.12 13.32
C ALA A 210 -10.71 11.25 12.30
N ARG A 211 -9.61 11.17 11.53
CA ARG A 211 -9.19 12.25 10.61
C ARG A 211 -8.75 11.76 9.22
N HIS A 212 -8.61 10.46 9.03
CA HIS A 212 -7.98 9.84 7.87
C HIS A 212 -6.60 10.47 7.58
N ARG A 213 -5.80 10.61 8.64
CA ARG A 213 -4.44 11.18 8.63
C ARG A 213 -3.48 10.31 9.41
N ASP A 214 -3.75 9.00 9.43
CA ASP A 214 -2.97 8.05 10.20
C ASP A 214 -1.61 7.87 9.49
N PRO A 215 -0.48 8.17 10.15
CA PRO A 215 0.80 8.30 9.46
C PRO A 215 1.42 6.97 9.05
N VAL A 216 1.19 5.91 9.82
CA VAL A 216 1.81 4.59 9.63
C VAL A 216 0.74 3.55 9.37
N SER A 217 0.98 2.66 8.41
CA SER A 217 0.15 1.46 8.18
C SER A 217 0.96 0.18 8.36
N LEU A 218 0.35 -0.83 8.96
CA LEU A 218 0.69 -2.23 8.78
C LEU A 218 -0.22 -2.82 7.70
N VAL A 219 0.38 -3.25 6.60
CA VAL A 219 -0.31 -3.85 5.46
C VAL A 219 -0.09 -5.35 5.50
N LYS A 220 -1.17 -6.12 5.55
CA LYS A 220 -1.12 -7.60 5.47
C LYS A 220 -1.78 -8.06 4.19
N ILE A 221 -1.07 -8.87 3.42
CA ILE A 221 -1.54 -9.52 2.20
C ILE A 221 -1.84 -10.97 2.55
N HIS A 222 -3.11 -11.36 2.45
CA HIS A 222 -3.58 -12.68 2.80
C HIS A 222 -3.76 -13.54 1.56
N ARG A 223 -3.14 -14.73 1.57
CA ARG A 223 -3.40 -15.81 0.63
C ARG A 223 -4.10 -16.92 1.39
N ARG A 224 -5.31 -17.29 0.97
CA ARG A 224 -6.13 -18.24 1.74
C ARG A 224 -5.49 -19.63 1.78
N ARG A 225 -5.83 -20.42 2.80
CA ARG A 225 -5.52 -21.86 2.80
C ARG A 225 -6.14 -22.54 1.58
N ALA A 226 -5.39 -23.45 0.95
CA ALA A 226 -5.79 -24.07 -0.31
C ALA A 226 -7.16 -24.79 -0.27
N HIS A 227 -7.55 -25.31 0.89
CA HIS A 227 -8.81 -26.03 1.11
C HIS A 227 -10.04 -25.11 1.26
N LEU A 228 -9.85 -23.81 1.52
CA LEU A 228 -10.95 -22.84 1.63
C LEU A 228 -11.24 -22.24 0.26
N SER A 229 -12.51 -22.05 -0.12
CA SER A 229 -12.84 -21.17 -1.25
C SER A 229 -12.56 -19.71 -0.88
N ARG A 230 -12.41 -18.83 -1.88
CA ARG A 230 -12.26 -17.38 -1.62
C ARG A 230 -13.43 -16.82 -0.82
N THR A 231 -14.66 -17.20 -1.19
CA THR A 231 -15.88 -16.78 -0.49
C THR A 231 -15.87 -17.25 0.97
N ALA A 232 -15.58 -18.53 1.23
CA ALA A 232 -15.53 -19.06 2.60
C ALA A 232 -14.43 -18.37 3.44
N PHE A 233 -13.27 -18.10 2.84
CA PHE A 233 -12.21 -17.33 3.47
C PHE A 233 -12.69 -15.91 3.83
N GLN A 234 -13.25 -15.18 2.86
CA GLN A 234 -13.68 -13.79 3.04
C GLN A 234 -14.83 -13.67 4.06
N GLU A 235 -15.79 -14.59 4.05
CA GLU A 235 -16.88 -14.63 5.03
C GLU A 235 -16.37 -14.86 6.45
N ALA A 236 -15.52 -15.89 6.66
CA ALA A 236 -14.93 -16.16 7.97
C ALA A 236 -14.03 -15.01 8.44
N TRP A 237 -13.33 -14.37 7.50
CA TRP A 237 -12.41 -13.28 7.77
C TRP A 237 -13.12 -11.96 8.14
N LEU A 238 -14.25 -11.63 7.48
CA LEU A 238 -15.06 -10.44 7.80
C LEU A 238 -15.94 -10.63 9.05
N GLY A 239 -16.33 -11.87 9.34
CA GLY A 239 -17.09 -12.23 10.53
C GLY A 239 -16.18 -12.45 11.74
N ALA A 240 -15.93 -13.72 12.04
CA ALA A 240 -15.27 -14.14 13.28
C ALA A 240 -13.86 -13.55 13.46
N GLN A 241 -13.05 -13.46 12.41
CA GLN A 241 -11.71 -12.89 12.53
C GLN A 241 -11.75 -11.38 12.79
N ALA A 242 -12.61 -10.64 12.09
CA ALA A 242 -12.78 -9.20 12.32
C ALA A 242 -13.24 -8.91 13.76
N ASP A 243 -14.21 -9.69 14.27
CA ASP A 243 -14.69 -9.58 15.66
C ASP A 243 -13.56 -9.85 16.66
N LEU A 244 -12.77 -10.90 16.42
CA LEU A 244 -11.63 -11.23 17.26
C LEU A 244 -10.61 -10.10 17.32
N VAL A 245 -10.25 -9.50 16.18
CA VAL A 245 -9.32 -8.38 16.09
C VAL A 245 -9.86 -7.19 16.87
N CYS A 246 -11.10 -6.76 16.58
CA CYS A 246 -11.69 -5.59 17.23
C CYS A 246 -11.92 -5.77 18.75
N ALA A 247 -12.00 -7.01 19.24
CA ALA A 247 -12.18 -7.31 20.66
C ALA A 247 -10.88 -7.28 21.49
N GLN A 248 -9.70 -7.29 20.86
CA GLN A 248 -8.44 -7.28 21.61
C GLN A 248 -8.16 -5.92 22.27
N GLU A 249 -7.58 -5.95 23.47
CA GLU A 249 -7.18 -4.74 24.19
C GLU A 249 -6.04 -4.02 23.45
N ALA A 250 -5.04 -4.78 22.97
CA ALA A 250 -3.95 -4.23 22.18
C ALA A 250 -4.44 -3.51 20.91
N THR A 251 -5.49 -4.02 20.26
CA THR A 251 -6.09 -3.34 19.10
C THR A 251 -6.71 -2.01 19.50
N THR A 252 -7.44 -1.97 20.62
CA THR A 252 -8.02 -0.71 21.12
C THR A 252 -6.94 0.31 21.51
N GLN A 253 -5.82 -0.16 22.07
CA GLN A 253 -4.72 0.69 22.51
C GLN A 253 -3.95 1.32 21.34
N TYR A 254 -3.52 0.50 20.37
CA TYR A 254 -2.54 0.88 19.36
C TYR A 254 -3.15 1.24 18.00
N VAL A 255 -4.28 0.62 17.61
CA VAL A 255 -4.82 0.73 16.25
C VAL A 255 -5.78 1.93 16.16
N ARG A 256 -5.49 2.84 15.23
CA ARG A 256 -6.31 4.05 14.96
C ARG A 256 -7.30 3.87 13.83
N ARG A 257 -7.02 2.93 12.94
CA ARG A 257 -7.87 2.58 11.82
C ARG A 257 -7.66 1.12 11.47
N TYR A 258 -8.73 0.42 11.12
CA TYR A 258 -8.65 -0.94 10.60
C TYR A 258 -9.63 -1.09 9.45
N SER A 259 -9.12 -1.41 8.26
CA SER A 259 -9.95 -1.85 7.14
C SER A 259 -9.53 -3.21 6.61
N GLN A 260 -10.53 -3.93 6.09
CA GLN A 260 -10.36 -5.16 5.32
C GLN A 260 -10.75 -4.89 3.87
N LEU A 261 -9.89 -5.24 2.93
CA LEU A 261 -10.19 -5.18 1.49
C LEU A 261 -10.43 -6.59 0.99
N HIS A 262 -11.56 -6.78 0.33
CA HIS A 262 -12.05 -8.07 -0.16
C HIS A 262 -12.06 -8.06 -1.70
N PRO A 263 -10.97 -8.51 -2.35
CA PRO A 263 -10.89 -8.59 -3.80
C PRO A 263 -12.00 -9.48 -4.39
N PHE A 264 -12.69 -8.97 -5.40
CA PHE A 264 -13.74 -9.68 -6.12
C PHE A 264 -13.60 -9.62 -7.65
N GLY A 265 -12.66 -8.83 -8.16
CA GLY A 265 -12.41 -8.69 -9.60
C GLY A 265 -11.08 -8.04 -9.90
N SER A 266 -10.85 -7.73 -11.17
CA SER A 266 -9.69 -6.99 -11.65
C SER A 266 -10.09 -6.17 -12.87
N THR A 267 -9.44 -5.03 -13.11
CA THR A 267 -9.68 -4.21 -14.30
C THR A 267 -8.92 -4.71 -15.54
N GLN A 268 -7.98 -5.65 -15.36
CA GLN A 268 -7.21 -6.29 -16.43
C GLN A 268 -6.70 -7.68 -16.01
N ALA A 269 -6.02 -8.38 -16.92
CA ALA A 269 -5.26 -9.57 -16.55
C ALA A 269 -4.20 -9.21 -15.49
N ASP A 270 -4.24 -9.88 -14.35
CA ASP A 270 -3.40 -9.59 -13.19
C ASP A 270 -3.00 -10.88 -12.46
N PRO A 271 -1.98 -11.61 -12.97
CA PRO A 271 -1.56 -12.88 -12.39
C PRO A 271 -1.09 -12.75 -10.94
N GLU A 272 -0.40 -11.66 -10.59
CA GLU A 272 0.10 -11.47 -9.23
C GLU A 272 -1.01 -11.05 -8.27
N GLY A 273 -1.86 -10.10 -8.64
CA GLY A 273 -3.00 -9.70 -7.82
C GLY A 273 -4.05 -10.79 -7.68
N SER A 274 -4.19 -11.70 -8.66
CA SER A 274 -5.13 -12.84 -8.57
C SER A 274 -4.84 -13.78 -7.40
N LYS A 275 -3.59 -13.79 -6.91
CA LYS A 275 -3.13 -14.59 -5.77
C LYS A 275 -3.53 -14.00 -4.42
N ILE A 276 -4.03 -12.77 -4.38
CA ILE A 276 -4.40 -12.04 -3.17
C ILE A 276 -5.88 -12.28 -2.88
N ASP A 277 -6.20 -12.88 -1.73
CA ASP A 277 -7.58 -13.19 -1.34
C ASP A 277 -8.16 -12.19 -0.34
N GLY A 278 -7.31 -11.44 0.38
CA GLY A 278 -7.72 -10.38 1.30
C GLY A 278 -6.56 -9.48 1.69
N ILE A 279 -6.85 -8.25 2.10
CA ILE A 279 -5.84 -7.26 2.50
C ILE A 279 -6.27 -6.57 3.80
N SER A 280 -5.47 -6.69 4.87
CA SER A 280 -5.67 -5.85 6.06
C SER A 280 -4.85 -4.57 5.96
N VAL A 281 -5.46 -3.45 6.32
CA VAL A 281 -4.77 -2.18 6.52
C VAL A 281 -5.09 -1.71 7.93
N LEU A 282 -4.09 -1.79 8.82
CA LEU A 282 -4.18 -1.28 10.18
C LEU A 282 -3.32 -0.03 10.27
N SER A 283 -3.84 1.06 10.80
CA SER A 283 -3.10 2.32 10.92
C SER A 283 -2.76 2.65 12.37
N PHE A 284 -1.61 3.28 12.56
CA PHE A 284 -0.99 3.54 13.87
C PHE A 284 -0.44 4.98 13.91
N ASP A 285 -0.27 5.51 15.13
CA ASP A 285 0.31 6.84 15.33
C ASP A 285 1.83 6.86 15.04
N SER A 286 2.52 5.74 15.24
CA SER A 286 3.96 5.62 15.05
C SER A 286 4.40 4.20 14.66
N LEU A 287 5.66 4.04 14.23
CA LEU A 287 6.25 2.71 13.98
C LEU A 287 6.44 1.91 15.27
N ASN A 288 6.72 2.56 16.40
CA ASN A 288 6.87 1.85 17.68
C ASN A 288 5.54 1.26 18.16
N ASP A 289 4.41 1.92 17.90
CA ASP A 289 3.10 1.33 18.18
C ASP A 289 2.88 0.05 17.38
N VAL A 290 3.39 -0.03 16.14
CA VAL A 290 3.34 -1.27 15.35
C VAL A 290 4.22 -2.35 15.97
N GLU A 291 5.44 -2.00 16.35
CA GLU A 291 6.39 -2.93 16.98
C GLU A 291 5.82 -3.51 18.27
N ASP A 292 5.31 -2.65 19.15
CA ASP A 292 4.70 -3.03 20.42
C ASP A 292 3.46 -3.89 20.18
N TYR A 293 2.58 -3.49 19.26
CA TYR A 293 1.39 -4.27 18.88
C TYR A 293 1.75 -5.69 18.45
N LEU A 294 2.75 -5.84 17.55
CA LEU A 294 3.15 -7.13 16.97
C LEU A 294 3.78 -8.10 17.98
N VAL A 295 4.23 -7.62 19.15
CA VAL A 295 4.82 -8.47 20.21
C VAL A 295 3.86 -8.74 21.37
N THR A 296 2.62 -8.25 21.30
CA THR A 296 1.61 -8.51 22.32
C THR A 296 1.09 -9.95 22.28
N PRO A 297 0.67 -10.52 23.42
CA PRO A 297 -0.07 -11.78 23.45
C PRO A 297 -1.38 -11.73 22.64
N ASP A 298 -2.09 -10.61 22.67
CA ASP A 298 -3.31 -10.36 21.90
C ASP A 298 -3.08 -10.49 20.39
N HIS A 299 -1.98 -9.91 19.88
CA HIS A 299 -1.61 -10.06 18.48
C HIS A 299 -1.26 -11.51 18.13
N ALA A 300 -0.59 -12.24 19.02
CA ALA A 300 -0.32 -13.66 18.79
C ALA A 300 -1.62 -14.49 18.69
N VAL A 301 -2.67 -14.14 19.45
CA VAL A 301 -4.00 -14.74 19.32
C VAL A 301 -4.63 -14.40 17.96
N ILE A 302 -4.59 -13.13 17.56
CA ILE A 302 -5.07 -12.68 16.25
C ILE A 302 -4.36 -13.46 15.13
N GLU A 303 -3.03 -13.51 15.15
CA GLU A 303 -2.22 -14.15 14.12
C GLU A 303 -2.46 -15.66 14.05
N ALA A 304 -2.61 -16.35 15.18
CA ALA A 304 -2.95 -17.77 15.19
C ALA A 304 -4.28 -18.04 14.48
N ALA A 305 -5.28 -17.18 14.72
CA ALA A 305 -6.59 -17.28 14.05
C ALA A 305 -6.51 -16.89 12.57
N GLU A 306 -5.72 -15.87 12.19
CA GLU A 306 -5.43 -15.54 10.79
C GLU A 306 -4.78 -16.72 10.07
N ASN A 307 -3.80 -17.39 10.69
CA ASN A 307 -3.07 -18.52 10.10
C ASN A 307 -3.94 -19.79 9.94
N ALA A 308 -5.10 -19.86 10.59
CA ALA A 308 -6.08 -20.90 10.33
C ALA A 308 -6.83 -20.66 9.00
N LEU A 309 -6.97 -19.40 8.58
CA LEU A 309 -7.68 -18.99 7.36
C LEU A 309 -6.73 -18.73 6.18
N ALA A 310 -5.59 -18.10 6.45
CA ALA A 310 -4.55 -17.73 5.50
C ALA A 310 -3.33 -18.64 5.65
N ASP A 311 -2.59 -18.82 4.57
CA ASP A 311 -1.35 -19.58 4.56
C ASP A 311 -0.17 -18.66 4.95
N PRO A 312 0.48 -18.87 6.11
CA PRO A 312 1.56 -17.98 6.58
C PRO A 312 2.81 -18.01 5.69
N GLU A 313 3.03 -19.10 4.93
CA GLU A 313 4.21 -19.22 4.05
C GLU A 313 4.09 -18.37 2.79
N THR A 314 2.86 -18.06 2.39
CA THR A 314 2.59 -17.32 1.15
C THR A 314 1.89 -15.99 1.40
N SER A 315 1.39 -15.74 2.61
CA SER A 315 0.95 -14.43 3.07
C SER A 315 2.16 -13.60 3.51
N GLU A 316 2.07 -12.28 3.40
CA GLU A 316 3.14 -11.39 3.83
C GLU A 316 2.59 -10.15 4.50
N PHE A 317 3.42 -9.49 5.31
CA PHE A 317 3.11 -8.15 5.81
C PHE A 317 4.33 -7.25 5.78
N TRP A 318 4.06 -5.95 5.77
CA TRP A 318 5.06 -4.90 5.86
C TRP A 318 4.44 -3.60 6.35
N THR A 319 5.28 -2.73 6.92
CA THR A 319 4.86 -1.39 7.37
C THR A 319 5.17 -0.30 6.35
N ALA A 320 4.42 0.79 6.43
CA ALA A 320 4.48 1.87 5.45
C ALA A 320 4.14 3.24 6.03
N ILE A 321 4.59 4.29 5.34
CA ILE A 321 4.10 5.66 5.53
C ILE A 321 2.93 5.92 4.60
N ASN A 322 1.91 6.59 5.11
CA ASN A 322 0.73 6.97 4.36
C ASN A 322 0.79 8.43 3.91
N TYR A 323 0.52 8.65 2.63
CA TYR A 323 0.22 9.98 2.08
C TYR A 323 -1.20 10.01 1.55
N SER A 324 -2.09 10.72 2.24
CA SER A 324 -3.40 11.03 1.71
C SER A 324 -3.29 12.12 0.65
N VAL A 325 -3.42 11.73 -0.63
CA VAL A 325 -3.34 12.60 -1.81
C VAL A 325 -4.71 13.22 -2.10
N ILE A 326 -5.75 12.38 -2.11
CA ILE A 326 -7.15 12.80 -2.23
C ILE A 326 -7.89 12.26 -1.01
N ASN A 327 -8.67 13.11 -0.35
CA ASN A 327 -9.63 12.66 0.64
C ASN A 327 -10.83 13.58 0.64
N ARG A 328 -11.95 13.06 0.12
CA ARG A 328 -13.22 13.77 0.06
C ARG A 328 -14.23 13.22 1.06
N LEU A 329 -13.89 12.21 1.85
CA LEU A 329 -14.84 11.52 2.72
C LEU A 329 -14.57 11.86 4.19
N MET A 330 -15.47 12.61 4.83
CA MET A 330 -15.37 12.94 6.26
C MET A 330 -16.73 13.04 6.95
N PRO A 331 -16.86 12.62 8.22
CA PRO A 331 -15.92 11.72 8.92
C PRO A 331 -15.95 10.31 8.29
N GLU A 332 -14.92 9.51 8.54
CA GLU A 332 -14.98 8.09 8.21
C GLU A 332 -15.98 7.37 9.15
N LEU A 333 -16.73 6.40 8.63
CA LEU A 333 -17.73 5.64 9.38
C LEU A 333 -17.39 4.15 9.29
N ALA A 334 -17.71 3.41 10.35
CA ALA A 334 -17.65 1.96 10.31
C ALA A 334 -18.65 1.42 9.27
N THR A 335 -18.25 0.37 8.57
CA THR A 335 -19.01 -0.25 7.49
C THR A 335 -19.97 -1.31 8.04
N ASP A 336 -21.18 -1.35 7.50
CA ASP A 336 -22.13 -2.43 7.74
C ASP A 336 -21.63 -3.71 7.05
N ARG A 337 -21.49 -4.80 7.81
CA ARG A 337 -20.88 -6.06 7.36
C ARG A 337 -21.87 -7.00 6.69
#